data_AF-A0A1M5EWZ0-F1
#
_entry.id   AF-A0A1M5EWZ0-F1
#
_cell.length_a   1.000
_cell.length_b   1.000
_cell.length_c   1.000
_cell.angle_alpha   90.00
_cell.angle_beta   90.00
_cell.angle_gamma   90.00
#
_symmetry.space_group_name_H-M   'P 1'
#
loop_
_entity.id
_entity.type
_entity.pdbx_description
1 polymer ?
#
loop_
_entity_poly.entity_id
_entity_poly.type
_entity_poly.pdbx_seq_one_letter_code
_entity_poly.pdbx_strand_id
1 'polypeptide(L)'
;MKLNLKNPIVFFDLETTGTNINTDRIVEICYLKVYPNGNEESKTMRINPEMHIPEASSAIHGIFDADVVGCPTFKEVAKNIARDIEGCDLAGFNSNRFDIPVLAEEFLRAGVDIDMTKRKFVDVQVIFHKMEQRTLSAAYKFYCEKNLEDAHTAEADTRATYEVLKAQLDRYSELQNDIAFLAEYSSYTKNVDFAGRMVYDDNGIEVFNFGKYKGMSVAEVLRKDPGYYSWILNSDFTLNTKAVLTKIRLREMSNLITK
;
A
#
# COMPACT_ATOMS: atom_id res chain seq x y z
N MET A 1 5.59 -28.50 10.44
CA MET A 1 4.67 -28.11 11.54
C MET A 1 3.24 -28.32 11.06
N LYS A 2 2.30 -28.79 11.89
CA LYS A 2 0.88 -28.94 11.53
C LYS A 2 0.05 -27.90 12.26
N LEU A 3 -0.96 -27.33 11.62
CA LEU A 3 -1.92 -26.43 12.28
C LEU A 3 -2.78 -27.21 13.28
N ASN A 4 -3.05 -26.60 14.44
CA ASN A 4 -3.96 -27.16 15.43
C ASN A 4 -5.39 -26.69 15.15
N LEU A 5 -6.14 -27.47 14.37
CA LEU A 5 -7.44 -27.08 13.83
C LEU A 5 -8.59 -27.80 14.55
N LYS A 6 -9.64 -27.04 14.89
CA LYS A 6 -10.93 -27.61 15.35
C LYS A 6 -11.91 -27.77 14.19
N ASN A 7 -11.95 -26.78 13.29
CA ASN A 7 -12.66 -26.79 12.02
C ASN A 7 -11.63 -26.84 10.89
N PRO A 8 -11.97 -27.36 9.70
CA PRO A 8 -11.16 -27.11 8.53
C PRO A 8 -10.95 -25.60 8.32
N ILE A 9 -9.83 -25.23 7.71
CA ILE A 9 -9.54 -23.84 7.36
C ILE A 9 -9.29 -23.75 5.86
N VAL A 10 -9.81 -22.70 5.24
CA VAL A 10 -9.61 -22.43 3.82
C VAL A 10 -8.71 -21.20 3.69
N PHE A 11 -7.53 -21.42 3.13
CA PHE A 11 -6.67 -20.33 2.63
C PHE A 11 -7.11 -19.99 1.21
N PHE A 12 -7.32 -18.73 0.91
CA PHE A 12 -7.76 -18.33 -0.42
C PHE A 12 -7.25 -16.95 -0.83
N ASP A 13 -7.28 -16.72 -2.13
CA ASP A 13 -6.84 -15.51 -2.82
C ASP A 13 -7.73 -15.27 -4.05
N LEU A 14 -7.98 -14.01 -4.37
CA LEU A 14 -8.83 -13.60 -5.48
C LEU A 14 -8.07 -12.69 -6.45
N GLU A 15 -8.25 -12.95 -7.74
CA GLU A 15 -7.98 -11.95 -8.77
C GLU A 15 -9.29 -11.28 -9.18
N THR A 16 -9.28 -9.96 -9.31
CA THR A 16 -10.49 -9.16 -9.49
C THR A 16 -10.35 -8.12 -10.59
N THR A 17 -11.49 -7.61 -11.09
CA THR A 17 -11.50 -6.52 -12.08
C THR A 17 -10.96 -5.21 -11.51
N GLY A 18 -10.81 -5.07 -10.20
CA GLY A 18 -10.29 -3.88 -9.54
C GLY A 18 -10.36 -3.99 -8.02
N THR A 19 -10.15 -2.88 -7.30
CA THR A 19 -10.04 -2.87 -5.84
C THR A 19 -11.29 -2.36 -5.11
N ASN A 20 -12.40 -2.11 -5.80
CA ASN A 20 -13.64 -1.63 -5.22
C ASN A 20 -14.58 -2.81 -4.91
N ILE A 21 -14.68 -3.15 -3.62
CA ILE A 21 -15.53 -4.24 -3.10
C ILE A 21 -16.97 -4.20 -3.65
N ASN A 22 -17.53 -3.00 -3.82
CA ASN A 22 -18.95 -2.84 -4.16
C ASN A 22 -19.25 -3.08 -5.64
N THR A 23 -18.27 -2.89 -6.52
CA THR A 23 -18.50 -2.87 -7.98
C THR A 23 -17.63 -3.86 -8.75
N ASP A 24 -16.44 -4.16 -8.25
CA ASP A 24 -15.53 -5.09 -8.91
C ASP A 24 -15.91 -6.54 -8.66
N ARG A 25 -15.54 -7.39 -9.61
CA ARG A 25 -15.96 -8.79 -9.72
C ARG A 25 -14.75 -9.72 -9.69
N ILE A 26 -14.98 -10.97 -9.26
CA ILE A 26 -13.95 -12.01 -9.22
C ILE A 26 -13.69 -12.52 -10.65
N VAL A 27 -12.42 -12.61 -11.01
CA VAL A 27 -11.87 -13.12 -12.28
C VAL A 27 -11.21 -14.48 -12.08
N GLU A 28 -10.58 -14.71 -10.93
CA GLU A 28 -10.07 -16.02 -10.53
C GLU A 28 -10.22 -16.20 -9.02
N ILE A 29 -10.52 -17.42 -8.59
CA ILE A 29 -10.45 -17.80 -7.18
C ILE A 29 -9.57 -19.05 -7.04
N CYS A 30 -8.61 -18.96 -6.14
CA CYS A 30 -7.79 -20.08 -5.70
C CYS A 30 -8.02 -20.33 -4.22
N TYR A 31 -8.22 -21.59 -3.83
CA TYR A 31 -8.29 -21.94 -2.42
C TYR A 31 -7.64 -23.28 -2.10
N LEU A 32 -7.07 -23.35 -0.90
CA LEU A 32 -6.49 -24.52 -0.25
C LEU A 32 -7.24 -24.79 1.04
N LYS A 33 -7.97 -25.89 1.08
CA LYS A 33 -8.65 -26.38 2.27
C LYS A 33 -7.74 -27.33 3.03
N VAL A 34 -7.52 -27.03 4.31
CA VAL A 34 -6.72 -27.83 5.23
C VAL A 34 -7.63 -28.42 6.31
N TYR A 35 -7.60 -29.73 6.46
CA TYR A 35 -8.43 -30.48 7.40
C TYR A 35 -7.73 -30.68 8.75
N PRO A 36 -8.48 -30.95 9.85
CA PRO A 36 -7.87 -31.22 11.16
C PRO A 36 -6.90 -32.40 11.22
N ASN A 37 -7.05 -33.39 10.33
CA ASN A 37 -6.11 -34.50 10.22
C ASN A 37 -4.81 -34.14 9.45
N GLY A 38 -4.76 -32.93 8.87
CA GLY A 38 -3.67 -32.42 8.05
C GLY A 38 -3.77 -32.78 6.57
N ASN A 39 -4.89 -33.33 6.10
CA ASN A 39 -5.12 -33.48 4.66
C ASN A 39 -5.36 -32.11 4.03
N GLU A 40 -5.03 -32.02 2.74
CA GLU A 40 -5.07 -30.78 1.97
C GLU A 40 -5.77 -31.02 0.63
N GLU A 41 -6.63 -30.08 0.24
CA GLU A 41 -7.33 -30.09 -1.05
C GLU A 41 -7.26 -28.67 -1.64
N SER A 42 -6.75 -28.55 -2.87
CA SER A 42 -6.66 -27.27 -3.56
C SER A 42 -7.54 -27.23 -4.80
N LYS A 43 -8.03 -26.03 -5.12
CA LYS A 43 -8.77 -25.78 -6.36
C LYS A 43 -8.52 -24.35 -6.82
N THR A 44 -8.37 -24.20 -8.12
CA THR A 44 -8.27 -22.91 -8.80
C THR A 44 -9.30 -22.90 -9.92
N MET A 45 -10.01 -21.79 -10.09
CA MET A 45 -10.94 -21.62 -11.20
C MET A 45 -10.97 -20.17 -11.66
N ARG A 46 -10.91 -19.98 -12.98
CA ARG A 46 -11.23 -18.72 -13.63
C ARG A 46 -12.75 -18.55 -13.70
N ILE A 47 -13.17 -17.30 -13.56
CA ILE A 47 -14.56 -16.89 -13.50
C ILE A 47 -14.76 -15.80 -14.54
N ASN A 48 -15.84 -15.92 -15.33
CA ASN A 48 -16.29 -14.82 -16.18
C ASN A 48 -16.94 -13.74 -15.29
N PRO A 49 -16.36 -12.53 -15.18
CA PRO A 49 -16.86 -11.47 -14.30
C PRO A 49 -18.11 -10.76 -14.86
N GLU A 50 -18.53 -11.11 -16.08
CA GLU A 50 -19.65 -10.48 -16.81
C GLU A 50 -19.44 -8.97 -17.05
N MET A 51 -18.18 -8.52 -17.08
CA MET A 51 -17.77 -7.15 -17.37
C MET A 51 -16.34 -7.11 -17.93
N HIS A 52 -15.96 -5.96 -18.50
CA HIS A 52 -14.58 -5.71 -18.97
C HIS A 52 -13.60 -5.77 -17.79
N ILE A 53 -12.48 -6.46 -17.96
CA ILE A 53 -11.35 -6.44 -17.03
C ILE A 53 -10.44 -5.26 -17.40
N PRO A 54 -10.33 -4.21 -16.57
CA PRO A 54 -9.45 -3.08 -16.83
C PRO A 54 -7.99 -3.52 -17.08
N GLU A 55 -7.31 -2.82 -17.97
CA GLU A 55 -5.94 -3.14 -18.38
C GLU A 55 -4.95 -3.00 -17.22
N ALA A 56 -5.22 -2.09 -16.28
CA ALA A 56 -4.42 -1.93 -15.07
C ALA A 56 -4.47 -3.17 -14.17
N SER A 57 -5.65 -3.79 -14.01
CA SER A 57 -5.82 -5.03 -13.26
C SER A 57 -5.20 -6.21 -14.02
N SER A 58 -5.46 -6.28 -15.32
CA SER A 58 -4.87 -7.29 -16.21
C SER A 58 -3.34 -7.24 -16.21
N ALA A 59 -2.74 -6.05 -16.13
CA ALA A 59 -1.29 -5.89 -16.05
C ALA A 59 -0.68 -6.41 -14.74
N ILE A 60 -1.49 -6.52 -13.68
CA ILE A 60 -1.06 -7.05 -12.37
C ILE A 60 -1.12 -8.59 -12.38
N HIS A 61 -2.29 -9.16 -12.69
CA HIS A 61 -2.52 -10.61 -12.55
C HIS A 61 -2.39 -11.39 -13.87
N GLY A 62 -2.29 -10.72 -15.01
CA GLY A 62 -2.05 -11.33 -16.32
C GLY A 62 -3.25 -12.07 -16.92
N ILE A 63 -4.48 -11.76 -16.48
CA ILE A 63 -5.72 -12.36 -16.99
C ILE A 63 -6.47 -11.29 -17.77
N PHE A 64 -6.86 -11.58 -19.00
CA PHE A 64 -7.56 -10.66 -19.89
C PHE A 64 -8.97 -11.18 -20.22
N ASP A 65 -9.83 -10.36 -20.82
CA ASP A 65 -11.22 -10.78 -21.13
C ASP A 65 -11.28 -12.06 -21.98
N ALA A 66 -10.33 -12.22 -22.90
CA ALA A 66 -10.22 -13.40 -23.75
C ALA A 66 -9.95 -14.70 -22.97
N ASP A 67 -9.33 -14.61 -21.79
CA ASP A 67 -9.02 -15.76 -20.94
C ASP A 67 -10.24 -16.32 -20.21
N VAL A 68 -11.28 -15.51 -20.02
CA VAL A 68 -12.43 -15.84 -19.16
C VAL A 68 -13.77 -15.88 -19.91
N VAL A 69 -13.80 -15.52 -21.20
CA VAL A 69 -15.03 -15.47 -22.00
C VAL A 69 -15.81 -16.79 -22.01
N GLY A 70 -15.12 -17.95 -21.96
CA GLY A 70 -15.73 -19.28 -21.90
C GLY A 70 -15.78 -19.91 -20.50
N CYS A 71 -15.32 -19.19 -19.47
CA CYS A 71 -15.34 -19.66 -18.09
C CYS A 71 -16.74 -19.50 -17.47
N PRO A 72 -17.08 -20.28 -16.44
CA PRO A 72 -18.35 -20.10 -15.74
C PRO A 72 -18.39 -18.74 -15.03
N THR A 73 -19.58 -18.17 -14.93
CA THR A 73 -19.87 -17.00 -14.08
C THR A 73 -19.81 -17.39 -12.61
N PHE A 74 -19.61 -16.41 -11.72
CA PHE A 74 -19.60 -16.68 -10.28
C PHE A 74 -20.92 -17.33 -9.84
N LYS A 75 -22.06 -16.87 -10.38
CA LYS A 75 -23.39 -17.40 -10.07
C LYS A 75 -23.52 -18.91 -10.35
N GLU A 76 -22.88 -19.41 -11.40
CA GLU A 76 -22.92 -20.84 -11.75
C GLU A 76 -22.09 -21.70 -10.78
N VAL A 77 -21.00 -21.16 -10.24
CA VAL A 77 -20.10 -21.88 -9.31
C VAL A 77 -20.40 -21.61 -7.83
N ALA A 78 -21.16 -20.57 -7.50
CA ALA A 78 -21.39 -20.08 -6.15
C ALA A 78 -21.84 -21.20 -5.19
N LYS A 79 -22.85 -21.99 -5.56
CA LYS A 79 -23.34 -23.07 -4.68
C LYS A 79 -22.29 -24.15 -4.38
N ASN A 80 -21.38 -24.40 -5.32
CA ASN A 80 -20.30 -25.37 -5.12
C ASN A 80 -19.22 -24.78 -4.22
N ILE A 81 -18.80 -23.54 -4.45
CA ILE A 81 -17.83 -22.85 -3.59
C ILE A 81 -18.39 -22.74 -2.16
N ALA A 82 -19.65 -22.34 -2.00
CA ALA A 82 -20.31 -22.24 -0.69
C ALA A 82 -20.28 -23.57 0.08
N ARG A 83 -20.53 -24.70 -0.60
CA ARG A 83 -20.43 -26.05 -0.03
C ARG A 83 -18.99 -26.39 0.35
N ASP A 84 -18.03 -26.08 -0.51
CA ASP A 84 -16.62 -26.40 -0.28
C ASP A 84 -16.07 -25.68 0.96
N ILE A 85 -16.51 -24.43 1.19
CA ILE A 85 -16.09 -23.63 2.34
C ILE A 85 -17.04 -23.77 3.55
N GLU A 86 -18.14 -24.50 3.46
CA GLU A 86 -19.09 -24.64 4.57
C GLU A 86 -18.40 -25.22 5.82
N GLY A 87 -18.70 -24.64 6.98
CA GLY A 87 -18.09 -25.04 8.26
C GLY A 87 -16.60 -24.74 8.40
N CYS A 88 -15.97 -24.07 7.42
CA CYS A 88 -14.56 -23.73 7.45
C CYS A 88 -14.32 -22.35 8.06
N ASP A 89 -13.23 -22.22 8.83
CA ASP A 89 -12.60 -20.92 9.09
C ASP A 89 -11.91 -20.43 7.79
N LEU A 90 -11.69 -19.12 7.65
CA LEU A 90 -11.08 -18.54 6.45
C LEU A 90 -9.74 -17.86 6.76
N ALA A 91 -8.82 -17.92 5.82
CA ALA A 91 -7.52 -17.29 5.91
C ALA A 91 -7.03 -16.78 4.55
N GLY A 92 -6.16 -15.78 4.58
CA GLY A 92 -5.52 -15.22 3.39
C GLY A 92 -4.52 -14.13 3.77
N PHE A 93 -4.01 -13.40 2.80
CA PHE A 93 -3.06 -12.31 3.01
C PHE A 93 -3.72 -10.99 2.64
N ASN A 94 -3.99 -10.11 3.62
CA ASN A 94 -4.85 -8.92 3.45
C ASN A 94 -6.34 -9.24 3.17
N SER A 95 -6.74 -10.49 3.38
CA SER A 95 -8.05 -11.02 3.02
C SER A 95 -9.21 -10.42 3.83
N ASN A 96 -8.96 -10.02 5.08
CA ASN A 96 -10.03 -9.50 5.94
C ASN A 96 -10.57 -8.16 5.45
N ARG A 97 -9.74 -7.41 4.72
CA ARG A 97 -10.08 -6.09 4.19
C ARG A 97 -10.61 -6.12 2.77
N PHE A 98 -10.31 -7.17 2.01
CA PHE A 98 -10.58 -7.21 0.59
C PHE A 98 -11.26 -8.52 0.16
N ASP A 99 -10.55 -9.64 0.16
CA ASP A 99 -11.03 -10.89 -0.43
C ASP A 99 -12.30 -11.43 0.23
N ILE A 100 -12.37 -11.41 1.56
CA ILE A 100 -13.55 -11.86 2.31
C ILE A 100 -14.78 -10.99 1.97
N PRO A 101 -14.70 -9.64 2.05
CA PRO A 101 -15.77 -8.76 1.58
C PRO A 101 -16.18 -9.00 0.12
N VAL A 102 -15.23 -9.10 -0.81
CA VAL A 102 -15.53 -9.32 -2.24
C VAL A 102 -16.25 -10.65 -2.45
N LEU A 103 -15.77 -11.72 -1.82
CA LEU A 103 -16.40 -13.03 -1.91
C LEU A 103 -17.83 -13.02 -1.34
N ALA A 104 -18.04 -12.33 -0.21
CA ALA A 104 -19.37 -12.16 0.38
C ALA A 104 -20.32 -11.40 -0.56
N GLU A 105 -19.87 -10.30 -1.17
CA GLU A 105 -20.65 -9.54 -2.15
C GLU A 105 -20.99 -10.39 -3.39
N GLU A 106 -20.06 -11.19 -3.91
CA GLU A 106 -20.34 -12.09 -5.03
C GLU A 106 -21.38 -13.17 -4.69
N PHE A 107 -21.35 -13.72 -3.47
CA PHE A 107 -22.39 -14.63 -3.01
C PHE A 107 -23.76 -13.97 -2.93
N LEU A 108 -23.83 -12.74 -2.40
CA LEU A 108 -25.06 -11.95 -2.35
C LEU A 108 -25.60 -11.66 -3.76
N ARG A 109 -24.74 -11.25 -4.70
CA ARG A 109 -25.10 -11.04 -6.12
C ARG A 109 -25.61 -12.31 -6.79
N ALA A 110 -25.04 -13.47 -6.44
CA ALA A 110 -25.48 -14.78 -6.92
C ALA A 110 -26.77 -15.28 -6.26
N GLY A 111 -27.26 -14.62 -5.21
CA GLY A 111 -28.42 -15.06 -4.43
C GLY A 111 -28.15 -16.32 -3.60
N VAL A 112 -26.90 -16.52 -3.18
CA VAL A 112 -26.48 -17.62 -2.31
C VAL A 112 -26.19 -17.06 -0.93
N ASP A 113 -27.00 -17.44 0.05
CA ASP A 113 -26.80 -17.03 1.43
C ASP A 113 -25.72 -17.90 2.09
N ILE A 114 -24.76 -17.25 2.74
CA ILE A 114 -23.67 -17.88 3.45
C ILE A 114 -23.52 -17.20 4.81
N ASP A 115 -23.76 -17.96 5.87
CA ASP A 115 -23.48 -17.50 7.21
C ASP A 115 -21.96 -17.52 7.46
N MET A 116 -21.36 -16.33 7.46
CA MET A 116 -19.96 -16.13 7.85
C MET A 116 -19.80 -15.69 9.31
N THR A 117 -20.89 -15.43 10.04
CA THR A 117 -20.84 -14.77 11.36
C THR A 117 -20.15 -15.59 12.45
N LYS A 118 -20.17 -16.92 12.32
CA LYS A 118 -19.56 -17.86 13.27
C LYS A 118 -18.16 -18.33 12.87
N ARG A 119 -17.64 -17.86 11.73
CA ARG A 119 -16.34 -18.28 11.19
C ARG A 119 -15.25 -17.38 11.74
N LYS A 120 -14.06 -17.95 11.93
CA LYS A 120 -12.87 -17.17 12.27
C LYS A 120 -12.15 -16.76 11.00
N PHE A 121 -11.60 -15.56 11.01
CA PHE A 121 -10.81 -15.03 9.93
C PHE A 121 -9.37 -14.80 10.38
N VAL A 122 -8.42 -15.39 9.65
CA VAL A 122 -6.99 -15.27 9.91
C VAL A 122 -6.33 -14.52 8.75
N ASP A 123 -5.94 -13.29 9.02
CA ASP A 123 -5.19 -12.49 8.05
C ASP A 123 -3.69 -12.58 8.33
N VAL A 124 -2.97 -13.24 7.43
CA VAL A 124 -1.53 -13.48 7.55
C VAL A 124 -0.75 -12.17 7.46
N GLN A 125 -1.22 -11.18 6.69
CA GLN A 125 -0.57 -9.87 6.60
C GLN A 125 -0.64 -9.13 7.93
N VAL A 126 -1.79 -9.20 8.62
CA VAL A 126 -1.94 -8.58 9.94
C VAL A 126 -0.99 -9.20 10.95
N ILE A 127 -0.80 -10.52 10.92
CA ILE A 127 0.18 -11.21 11.76
C ILE A 127 1.60 -10.76 11.41
N PHE A 128 1.96 -10.76 10.12
CA PHE A 128 3.25 -10.28 9.64
C PHE A 128 3.57 -8.88 10.15
N HIS A 129 2.65 -7.91 9.97
CA HIS A 129 2.87 -6.53 10.44
C HIS A 129 2.94 -6.39 11.97
N LYS A 130 2.33 -7.30 12.73
CA LYS A 130 2.42 -7.31 14.19
C LYS A 130 3.76 -7.87 14.67
N MET A 131 4.28 -8.88 13.98
CA MET A 131 5.54 -9.56 14.35
C MET A 131 6.77 -8.84 13.79
N GLU A 132 6.67 -8.28 12.59
CA GLU A 132 7.73 -7.56 11.88
C GLU A 132 7.45 -6.06 11.87
N GLN A 133 7.62 -5.43 13.03
CA GLN A 133 7.32 -4.01 13.21
C GLN A 133 8.32 -3.11 12.49
N ARG A 134 7.83 -2.00 11.94
CA ARG A 134 8.65 -0.97 11.26
C ARG A 134 9.02 0.16 12.25
N THR A 135 9.67 -0.21 13.35
CA THR A 135 10.11 0.71 14.42
C THR A 135 11.64 0.69 14.58
N LEU A 136 12.22 1.73 15.19
CA LEU A 136 13.66 1.75 15.46
C LEU A 136 14.09 0.58 16.36
N SER A 137 13.32 0.24 17.39
CA SER A 137 13.61 -0.89 18.27
C SER A 137 13.63 -2.22 17.50
N ALA A 138 12.70 -2.43 16.57
CA ALA A 138 12.67 -3.62 15.73
C ALA A 138 13.85 -3.65 14.76
N ALA A 139 14.18 -2.52 14.12
CA ALA A 139 15.34 -2.40 13.24
C ALA A 139 16.65 -2.66 14.00
N TYR A 140 16.82 -2.09 15.20
CA TYR A 140 18.01 -2.26 16.02
C TYR A 140 18.18 -3.71 16.48
N LYS A 141 17.07 -4.38 16.82
CA LYS A 141 17.09 -5.82 17.12
C LYS A 141 17.43 -6.67 15.90
N PHE A 142 16.86 -6.36 14.74
CA PHE A 142 17.07 -7.13 13.51
C PHE A 142 18.49 -6.97 12.94
N TYR A 143 19.00 -5.74 12.89
CA TYR A 143 20.28 -5.43 12.26
C TYR A 143 21.47 -5.57 13.23
N CYS A 144 21.29 -5.24 14.51
CA CYS A 144 22.38 -5.18 15.48
C CYS A 144 22.30 -6.28 16.55
N GLU A 145 21.26 -7.12 16.55
CA GLU A 145 21.00 -8.14 17.57
C GLU A 145 20.93 -7.58 19.01
N LYS A 146 20.52 -6.32 19.16
CA LYS A 146 20.44 -5.60 20.44
C LYS A 146 19.01 -5.14 20.75
N ASN A 147 18.67 -5.11 22.04
CA ASN A 147 17.44 -4.44 22.48
C ASN A 147 17.73 -2.96 22.72
N LEU A 148 16.78 -2.09 22.35
CA LEU A 148 16.86 -0.66 22.63
C LEU A 148 16.38 -0.40 24.06
N GLU A 149 17.32 -0.35 25.00
CA GLU A 149 17.08 0.13 26.38
C GLU A 149 16.91 1.67 26.37
N ASP A 150 16.11 2.22 27.29
CA ASP A 150 15.78 3.66 27.35
C ASP A 150 15.28 4.28 26.03
N ALA A 151 14.51 3.49 25.27
CA ALA A 151 13.82 3.95 24.07
C ALA A 151 13.04 5.25 24.34
N HIS A 152 13.02 6.16 23.36
CA HIS A 152 12.45 7.52 23.43
C HIS A 152 13.33 8.57 24.13
N THR A 153 14.56 8.24 24.52
CA THR A 153 15.58 9.27 24.76
C THR A 153 16.27 9.62 23.45
N ALA A 154 16.45 10.93 23.20
CA ALA A 154 17.06 11.40 21.95
C ALA A 154 18.47 10.83 21.73
N GLU A 155 19.24 10.62 22.80
CA GLU A 155 20.58 10.04 22.73
C GLU A 155 20.57 8.56 22.33
N ALA A 156 19.76 7.72 23.01
CA ALA A 156 19.68 6.30 22.70
C ALA A 156 19.17 6.07 21.27
N ASP A 157 18.13 6.80 20.86
CA ASP A 157 17.57 6.70 19.52
C ASP A 157 18.59 7.12 18.44
N THR A 158 19.35 8.19 18.70
CA THR A 158 20.40 8.66 17.76
C THR A 158 21.52 7.62 17.61
N ARG A 159 21.98 7.04 18.72
CA ARG A 159 23.04 6.01 18.70
C ARG A 159 22.57 4.74 18.01
N ALA A 160 21.36 4.26 18.34
CA ALA A 160 20.79 3.09 17.69
C ALA A 160 20.63 3.29 16.19
N THR A 161 20.15 4.46 15.75
CA THR A 161 20.02 4.81 14.33
C THR A 161 21.37 4.75 13.60
N TYR A 162 22.44 5.31 14.18
CA TYR A 162 23.79 5.23 13.62
C TYR A 162 24.28 3.78 13.49
N GLU A 163 24.08 2.96 14.52
CA GLU A 163 24.48 1.56 14.50
C GLU A 163 23.68 0.75 13.47
N VAL A 164 22.37 1.02 13.34
CA VAL A 164 21.52 0.41 12.30
C VAL A 164 22.06 0.70 10.91
N LEU A 165 22.43 1.95 10.60
CA LEU A 165 22.97 2.30 9.29
C LEU A 165 24.27 1.53 8.98
N LYS A 166 25.17 1.40 9.96
CA LYS A 166 26.39 0.61 9.78
C LYS A 166 26.08 -0.85 9.47
N ALA A 167 25.18 -1.46 10.24
CA ALA A 167 24.79 -2.84 10.04
C ALA A 167 24.05 -3.06 8.70
N GLN A 168 23.31 -2.07 8.22
CA GLN A 168 22.72 -2.09 6.87
C GLN A 168 23.81 -2.09 5.78
N LEU A 169 24.83 -1.23 5.90
CA LEU A 169 25.97 -1.19 4.99
C LEU A 169 26.78 -2.49 5.00
N ASP A 170 26.93 -3.11 6.17
CA ASP A 170 27.63 -4.41 6.29
C ASP A 170 26.81 -5.56 5.68
N ARG A 171 25.47 -5.49 5.75
CA ARG A 171 24.56 -6.55 5.31
C ARG A 171 24.27 -6.52 3.81
N TYR A 172 24.08 -5.33 3.25
CA TYR A 172 23.60 -5.13 1.88
C TYR A 172 24.71 -4.63 0.98
N SER A 173 25.22 -5.51 0.11
CA SER A 173 26.30 -5.19 -0.83
C SER A 173 25.91 -4.15 -1.89
N GLU A 174 24.60 -3.96 -2.12
CA GLU A 174 24.04 -2.95 -3.00
C GLU A 174 24.14 -1.52 -2.43
N LEU A 175 24.32 -1.37 -1.12
CA LEU A 175 24.49 -0.06 -0.50
C LEU A 175 25.96 0.39 -0.60
N GLN A 176 26.16 1.59 -1.14
CA GLN A 176 27.47 2.22 -1.14
C GLN A 176 27.65 2.99 0.17
N ASN A 177 28.81 2.81 0.82
CA ASN A 177 29.20 3.61 1.98
C ASN A 177 29.66 5.01 1.54
N ASP A 178 28.74 5.73 0.91
CA ASP A 178 28.90 7.09 0.40
C ASP A 178 27.63 7.88 0.74
N ILE A 179 27.79 9.04 1.36
CA ILE A 179 26.65 9.82 1.87
C ILE A 179 25.82 10.41 0.73
N ALA A 180 26.39 10.74 -0.42
CA ALA A 180 25.62 11.25 -1.54
C ALA A 180 24.72 10.15 -2.13
N PHE A 181 25.28 8.95 -2.33
CA PHE A 181 24.51 7.78 -2.73
C PHE A 181 23.40 7.46 -1.72
N LEU A 182 23.71 7.38 -0.43
CA LEU A 182 22.72 7.06 0.61
C LEU A 182 21.62 8.12 0.70
N ALA A 183 21.96 9.40 0.55
CA ALA A 183 20.99 10.49 0.54
C ALA A 183 20.03 10.41 -0.65
N GLU A 184 20.53 10.07 -1.84
CA GLU A 184 19.70 9.85 -3.02
C GLU A 184 18.84 8.59 -2.87
N TYR A 185 19.45 7.47 -2.48
CA TYR A 185 18.80 6.17 -2.33
C TYR A 185 17.67 6.17 -1.29
N SER A 186 17.81 6.98 -0.22
CA SER A 186 16.81 7.12 0.84
C SER A 186 15.80 8.25 0.61
N SER A 187 15.88 8.97 -0.51
CA SER A 187 14.97 10.07 -0.81
C SER A 187 13.63 9.57 -1.37
N TYR A 188 12.52 10.01 -0.78
CA TYR A 188 11.17 9.70 -1.29
C TYR A 188 10.72 10.67 -2.40
N THR A 189 11.15 11.93 -2.33
CA THR A 189 10.72 13.02 -3.24
C THR A 189 11.79 14.11 -3.35
N LYS A 190 11.86 14.77 -4.52
CA LYS A 190 12.70 15.96 -4.75
C LYS A 190 12.03 17.21 -4.15
N ASN A 191 12.01 17.28 -2.82
CA ASN A 191 11.39 18.37 -2.09
C ASN A 191 12.13 19.70 -2.30
N VAL A 192 11.38 20.78 -2.54
CA VAL A 192 11.91 22.15 -2.57
C VAL A 192 11.95 22.72 -1.14
N ASP A 193 10.92 22.45 -0.34
CA ASP A 193 10.87 22.74 1.10
C ASP A 193 10.85 21.45 1.92
N PHE A 194 11.37 21.48 3.15
CA PHE A 194 11.52 20.26 3.98
C PHE A 194 10.19 19.60 4.34
N ALA A 195 9.07 20.33 4.32
CA ALA A 195 7.74 19.76 4.58
C ALA A 195 7.07 19.17 3.33
N GLY A 196 7.74 19.20 2.16
CA GLY A 196 7.27 18.62 0.91
C GLY A 196 6.00 19.27 0.36
N ARG A 197 5.75 20.54 0.71
CA ARG A 197 4.60 21.32 0.22
C ARG A 197 4.86 21.87 -1.19
N MET A 198 6.12 22.04 -1.56
CA MET A 198 6.62 22.32 -2.89
C MET A 198 7.66 21.26 -3.25
N VAL A 199 7.57 20.73 -4.46
CA VAL A 199 8.46 19.68 -4.99
C VAL A 199 8.92 20.07 -6.39
N TYR A 200 10.01 19.50 -6.86
CA TYR A 200 10.38 19.57 -8.27
C TYR A 200 9.60 18.52 -9.07
N ASP A 201 9.03 18.93 -10.20
CA ASP A 201 8.52 18.00 -11.20
C ASP A 201 9.66 17.34 -12.01
N ASP A 202 9.31 16.49 -12.97
CA ASP A 202 10.29 15.78 -13.81
C ASP A 202 11.13 16.73 -14.68
N ASN A 203 10.66 17.96 -14.91
CA ASN A 203 11.36 19.00 -15.65
C ASN A 203 12.21 19.91 -14.74
N GLY A 204 12.25 19.64 -13.43
CA GLY A 204 12.95 20.46 -12.45
C GLY A 204 12.23 21.78 -12.13
N ILE A 205 10.93 21.87 -12.37
CA ILE A 205 10.12 23.06 -12.06
C ILE A 205 9.55 22.93 -10.65
N GLU A 206 9.63 24.00 -9.85
CA GLU A 206 8.98 24.02 -8.54
C GLU A 206 7.45 24.05 -8.70
N VAL A 207 6.78 23.01 -8.20
CA VAL A 207 5.32 22.85 -8.22
C VAL A 207 4.76 22.68 -6.81
N PHE A 208 3.52 23.10 -6.60
CA PHE A 208 2.82 22.82 -5.34
C PHE A 208 2.46 21.33 -5.25
N ASN A 209 2.64 20.71 -4.07
CA ASN A 209 2.29 19.32 -3.82
C ASN A 209 1.01 19.15 -2.97
N PHE A 210 0.24 20.23 -2.80
CA PHE A 210 -0.97 20.24 -1.97
C PHE A 210 -2.01 21.26 -2.47
N GLY A 211 -3.21 21.16 -1.91
CA GLY A 211 -4.28 22.13 -2.12
C GLY A 211 -4.80 22.17 -3.56
N LYS A 212 -5.60 23.21 -3.87
CA LYS A 212 -6.25 23.38 -5.18
C LYS A 212 -5.28 23.54 -6.35
N TYR A 213 -4.01 23.87 -6.08
CA TYR A 213 -2.98 24.09 -7.10
C TYR A 213 -1.95 22.96 -7.13
N LYS A 214 -2.26 21.79 -6.55
CA LYS A 214 -1.36 20.63 -6.61
C LYS A 214 -0.98 20.30 -8.06
N GLY A 215 0.31 20.13 -8.32
CA GLY A 215 0.92 19.88 -9.63
C GLY A 215 1.18 21.15 -10.45
N MET A 216 0.74 22.33 -10.02
CA MET A 216 0.95 23.58 -10.76
C MET A 216 2.24 24.29 -10.34
N SER A 217 2.88 24.99 -11.28
CA SER A 217 4.08 25.80 -11.04
C SER A 217 3.84 26.84 -9.95
N VAL A 218 4.71 26.85 -8.94
CA VAL A 218 4.68 27.83 -7.86
C VAL A 218 4.78 29.24 -8.42
N ALA A 219 5.70 29.47 -9.36
CA ALA A 219 5.92 30.78 -9.98
C ALA A 219 4.69 31.26 -10.79
N GLU A 220 4.00 30.35 -11.49
CA GLU A 220 2.77 30.69 -12.21
C GLU A 220 1.64 31.05 -11.25
N VAL A 221 1.44 30.23 -10.20
CA VAL A 221 0.39 30.46 -9.21
C VAL A 221 0.61 31.78 -8.47
N LEU A 222 1.86 32.11 -8.09
CA LEU A 222 2.18 33.38 -7.44
C LEU A 222 1.85 34.60 -8.30
N ARG A 223 1.88 34.47 -9.64
CA ARG A 223 1.46 35.52 -10.58
C ARG A 223 -0.05 35.57 -10.75
N LYS A 224 -0.68 34.40 -10.94
CA LYS A 224 -2.11 34.26 -11.24
C LYS A 224 -3.01 34.54 -10.02
N ASP A 225 -2.57 34.14 -8.83
CA ASP A 225 -3.29 34.28 -7.57
C ASP A 225 -2.33 34.80 -6.47
N PRO A 226 -1.99 36.10 -6.47
CA PRO A 226 -1.11 36.69 -5.46
C PRO A 226 -1.66 36.56 -4.03
N GLY A 227 -2.98 36.36 -3.86
CA GLY A 227 -3.61 36.14 -2.57
C GLY A 227 -3.22 34.79 -1.95
N TYR A 228 -2.91 33.79 -2.79
CA TYR A 228 -2.46 32.48 -2.32
C TYR A 228 -1.16 32.55 -1.52
N TYR A 229 -0.24 33.44 -1.91
CA TYR A 229 0.98 33.72 -1.15
C TYR A 229 0.66 34.20 0.27
N SER A 230 -0.19 35.23 0.38
CA SER A 230 -0.57 35.81 1.67
C SER A 230 -1.32 34.80 2.53
N TRP A 231 -2.15 33.95 1.93
CA TRP A 231 -2.82 32.87 2.64
C TRP A 231 -1.81 31.86 3.22
N ILE A 232 -0.82 31.41 2.45
CA ILE A 232 0.23 30.50 2.96
C ILE A 232 1.02 31.14 4.10
N LEU A 233 1.41 32.41 3.97
CA LEU A 233 2.18 33.09 5.01
C LEU A 233 1.42 33.25 6.34
N ASN A 234 0.10 33.44 6.28
CA ASN A 234 -0.74 33.62 7.47
C ASN A 234 -1.34 32.30 7.99
N SER A 235 -1.21 31.21 7.24
CA SER A 235 -1.70 29.89 7.64
C SER A 235 -0.63 29.09 8.39
N ASP A 236 -1.02 27.94 8.94
CA ASP A 236 -0.17 27.03 9.68
C ASP A 236 0.73 26.18 8.75
N PHE A 237 1.72 26.84 8.15
CA PHE A 237 2.80 26.23 7.38
C PHE A 237 4.14 26.45 8.09
N THR A 238 5.09 25.52 7.85
CA THR A 238 6.42 25.64 8.43
C THR A 238 7.13 26.93 7.97
N LEU A 239 8.00 27.47 8.82
CA LEU A 239 8.79 28.64 8.48
C LEU A 239 9.68 28.40 7.25
N ASN A 240 10.17 27.18 7.05
CA ASN A 240 10.94 26.81 5.86
C ASN A 240 10.07 26.89 4.59
N THR A 241 8.86 26.32 4.61
CA THR A 241 7.91 26.42 3.49
C THR A 241 7.66 27.90 3.13
N LYS A 242 7.41 28.74 4.15
CA LYS A 242 7.17 30.18 3.97
C LYS A 242 8.40 30.89 3.40
N ALA A 243 9.60 30.61 3.91
CA ALA A 243 10.84 31.20 3.44
C ALA A 243 11.17 30.82 1.99
N VAL A 244 10.99 29.55 1.63
CA VAL A 244 11.16 29.05 0.26
C VAL A 244 10.18 29.72 -0.69
N LEU A 245 8.90 29.81 -0.31
CA LEU A 245 7.89 30.49 -1.12
C LEU A 245 8.23 31.96 -1.36
N THR A 246 8.69 32.66 -0.31
CA THR A 246 9.16 34.05 -0.41
C THR A 246 10.38 34.17 -1.32
N LYS A 247 11.34 33.24 -1.23
CA LYS A 247 12.52 33.22 -2.11
C LYS A 247 12.13 33.08 -3.58
N ILE A 248 11.19 32.17 -3.90
CA ILE A 248 10.67 32.01 -5.25
C ILE A 248 9.99 33.31 -5.71
N ARG A 249 9.12 33.89 -4.88
CA ARG A 249 8.45 35.16 -5.19
C ARG A 249 9.44 36.28 -5.51
N LEU A 250 10.47 36.46 -4.69
CA LEU A 250 11.49 37.50 -4.89
C LEU A 250 12.28 37.26 -6.19
N ARG A 251 12.65 36.00 -6.48
CA ARG A 251 13.30 35.61 -7.75
C ARG A 251 12.45 36.01 -8.96
N GLU A 252 11.15 35.73 -8.92
CA GLU A 252 10.24 36.09 -10.02
C GLU A 252 10.10 37.61 -10.17
N MET A 253 10.08 38.37 -9.06
CA MET A 253 10.04 39.83 -9.10
C MET A 253 11.31 40.43 -9.72
N SER A 254 12.49 39.90 -9.38
CA SER A 254 13.76 40.36 -9.96
C SER A 254 13.85 40.08 -11.46
N ASN A 255 13.37 38.92 -11.92
CA ASN A 255 13.34 38.54 -13.33
C ASN A 255 12.39 39.41 -14.18
N LEU A 256 11.38 40.02 -13.57
CA LEU A 256 10.47 40.97 -14.23
C LEU A 256 11.07 42.38 -14.37
N ILE A 257 12.06 42.75 -13.54
CA ILE A 257 12.72 44.07 -13.58
C ILE A 257 13.87 44.08 -14.61
N THR A 258 14.41 42.91 -14.95
CA THR A 258 15.54 42.75 -15.89
C THR A 258 15.11 42.40 -17.32
N LYS A 259 13.81 42.30 -17.59
CA LYS A 259 13.21 42.16 -18.92
C LYS A 259 12.49 43.44 -19.31
#